data_AF-R7P690-F1
#
_entry.id   AF-R7P690-F1
#
_cell.length_a   1.000
_cell.length_b   1.000
_cell.length_c   1.000
_cell.angle_alpha   90.00
_cell.angle_beta   90.00
_cell.angle_gamma   90.00
#
_symmetry.space_group_name_H-M   'P 1'
#
loop_
_entity.id
_entity.type
_entity.pdbx_description
1 polymer ?
#
loop_
_entity_poly.entity_id
_entity_poly.type
_entity_poly.pdbx_seq_one_letter_code
_entity_poly.pdbx_strand_id
1 'polypeptide(L)'
;MKLQIIINKKQSVEKIATYYEDKNELQLIFKNTKEYLAFLKRRELTKDDFDSIFNSEDEIKKLLRRKDLLNSLDDAPIHIPIMSLNDVPKLLLKQKRNIILQVSKLSFQDKLTLITNPLIQDNVCFQDKYTHTETINLKDMLMMYQTICSDLKEIQDKNYSPAEATYYIYNLLKQKPYNEEDINEDINKSRSVSQILKGEKIVCAGYTNLFLMYADALNLKVDRINWASKIEEAGHSSIMIYLKDEKYKIDGIYDIDICWDSLSNDLDTLHQNSITNFLVPPIIDKYIKEKNNLVPELSPYFFILSNFKHLLKDDTESIFYKKFIIQRLRRLKETFNLNLSSDLFTIFTLQSLGNRVIDEKVLKEIIMKVTPKSEQDLQTTINSSYHHLKRTK
;
A
#
# COMPACT_ATOMS: atom_id res chain seq x y z
N MET A 1 -27.99 13.65 -5.55
CA MET A 1 -26.82 13.81 -6.44
C MET A 1 -25.65 14.17 -5.56
N LYS A 2 -24.54 13.45 -5.71
CA LYS A 2 -23.33 13.68 -4.94
C LYS A 2 -22.49 14.75 -5.63
N LEU A 3 -21.83 15.60 -4.85
CA LEU A 3 -20.90 16.60 -5.35
C LEU A 3 -19.50 16.25 -4.88
N GLN A 4 -18.56 16.14 -5.82
CA GLN A 4 -17.17 15.90 -5.52
C GLN A 4 -16.33 17.08 -6.01
N ILE A 5 -15.60 17.70 -5.09
CA ILE A 5 -14.70 18.81 -5.44
C ILE A 5 -13.28 18.28 -5.37
N ILE A 6 -12.49 18.48 -6.43
CA ILE A 6 -11.09 18.06 -6.50
C ILE A 6 -10.22 19.28 -6.79
N ILE A 7 -9.16 19.47 -6.00
CA ILE A 7 -8.13 20.46 -6.31
C ILE A 7 -6.84 19.71 -6.62
N ASN A 8 -6.46 19.67 -7.90
CA ASN A 8 -5.32 18.89 -8.37
C ASN A 8 -4.41 19.72 -9.28
N LYS A 9 -3.25 20.12 -8.77
CA LYS A 9 -2.25 20.91 -9.49
C LYS A 9 -1.67 20.21 -10.73
N LYS A 10 -1.66 18.87 -10.74
CA LYS A 10 -1.04 18.07 -11.81
C LYS A 10 -2.00 17.74 -12.94
N GLN A 11 -3.30 17.91 -12.73
CA GLN A 11 -4.30 17.59 -13.75
C GLN A 11 -4.47 18.78 -14.68
N SER A 12 -4.13 18.59 -15.95
CA SER A 12 -4.57 19.51 -16.99
C SER A 12 -6.05 19.27 -17.23
N VAL A 13 -6.88 20.21 -16.77
CA VAL A 13 -8.31 20.22 -17.06
C VAL A 13 -8.61 21.40 -17.97
N GLU A 14 -9.19 21.10 -19.13
CA GLU A 14 -9.76 22.08 -20.05
C GLU A 14 -11.14 22.54 -19.58
N LYS A 15 -11.88 21.62 -18.97
CA LYS A 15 -13.23 21.82 -18.42
C LYS A 15 -13.22 21.49 -16.94
N ILE A 16 -14.00 22.22 -16.16
CA ILE A 16 -14.00 22.09 -14.70
C ILE A 16 -15.09 21.16 -14.19
N ALA A 17 -16.09 20.80 -15.00
CA ALA A 17 -17.24 20.02 -14.59
C ALA A 17 -17.45 18.75 -15.42
N THR A 18 -17.66 17.62 -14.75
CA THR A 18 -18.01 16.34 -15.36
C THR A 18 -19.12 15.70 -14.55
N TYR A 19 -20.23 15.32 -15.19
CA TYR A 19 -21.31 14.57 -14.55
C TYR A 19 -21.20 13.09 -14.91
N TYR A 20 -21.22 12.24 -13.88
CA TYR A 20 -21.24 10.80 -14.02
C TYR A 20 -22.64 10.31 -13.68
N GLU A 21 -23.44 10.01 -14.72
CA GLU A 21 -24.84 9.63 -14.58
C GLU A 21 -25.01 8.33 -13.78
N ASP A 22 -24.16 7.34 -14.06
CA ASP A 22 -24.11 6.03 -13.39
C ASP A 22 -23.96 6.14 -11.86
N LYS A 23 -23.23 7.16 -11.40
CA LYS A 23 -22.99 7.43 -9.97
C LYS A 23 -23.87 8.54 -9.41
N ASN A 24 -24.65 9.20 -10.26
CA ASN A 24 -25.38 10.43 -9.94
C ASN A 24 -24.47 11.45 -9.21
N GLU A 25 -23.26 11.66 -9.75
CA GLU A 25 -22.19 12.45 -9.14
C GLU A 25 -21.74 13.57 -10.10
N LEU A 26 -21.74 14.81 -9.62
CA LEU A 26 -21.09 15.93 -10.30
C LEU A 26 -19.69 16.11 -9.72
N GLN A 27 -18.68 16.03 -10.56
CA GLN A 27 -17.30 16.27 -10.20
C GLN A 27 -16.87 17.66 -10.68
N LEU A 28 -16.31 18.45 -9.78
CA LEU A 28 -15.72 19.76 -10.07
C LEU A 28 -14.22 19.73 -9.82
N ILE A 29 -13.41 20.02 -10.83
CA ILE A 29 -11.95 19.93 -10.77
C ILE A 29 -11.33 21.32 -10.96
N PHE A 30 -10.49 21.73 -10.02
CA PHE A 30 -9.77 23.01 -10.04
C PHE A 30 -8.26 22.76 -10.03
N LYS A 31 -7.48 23.60 -10.74
CA LYS A 31 -6.02 23.45 -10.77
C LYS A 31 -5.39 23.87 -9.45
N ASN A 32 -5.99 24.81 -8.75
CA ASN A 32 -5.46 25.32 -7.50
C ASN A 32 -6.54 25.93 -6.59
N THR A 33 -6.15 26.18 -5.34
CA THR A 33 -7.02 26.79 -4.32
C THR A 33 -7.55 28.17 -4.74
N LYS A 34 -6.78 28.98 -5.48
CA LYS A 34 -7.24 30.33 -5.86
C LYS A 34 -8.40 30.26 -6.85
N GLU A 35 -8.33 29.36 -7.83
CA GLU A 35 -9.42 29.11 -8.79
C GLU A 35 -10.69 28.64 -8.08
N TYR A 36 -10.57 27.65 -7.19
CA TYR A 36 -11.71 27.17 -6.42
C TYR A 36 -12.37 28.29 -5.58
N LEU A 37 -11.56 29.10 -4.89
CA LEU A 37 -12.09 30.23 -4.11
C LEU A 37 -12.71 31.32 -5.00
N ALA A 38 -12.19 31.55 -6.20
CA ALA A 38 -12.78 32.48 -7.16
C ALA A 38 -14.11 31.95 -7.71
N PHE A 39 -14.22 30.63 -7.93
CA PHE A 39 -15.46 29.96 -8.30
C PHE A 39 -16.51 30.08 -7.19
N LEU A 40 -16.14 29.81 -5.93
CA LEU A 40 -17.06 29.93 -4.79
C LEU A 40 -17.63 31.34 -4.58
N LYS A 41 -16.94 32.39 -5.04
CA LYS A 41 -17.46 33.76 -5.01
C LYS A 41 -18.51 34.03 -6.09
N ARG A 42 -18.35 33.42 -7.27
CA ARG A 42 -19.28 33.58 -8.40
C ARG A 42 -20.48 32.63 -8.28
N ARG A 43 -20.24 31.41 -7.78
CA ARG A 43 -21.21 30.31 -7.68
C ARG A 43 -22.00 30.10 -8.97
N GLU A 44 -21.30 30.11 -10.10
CA GLU A 44 -21.92 30.00 -11.41
C GLU A 44 -21.23 28.91 -12.23
N LEU A 45 -22.05 28.08 -12.86
CA LEU A 45 -21.63 27.12 -13.88
C LEU A 45 -22.37 27.47 -15.16
N THR A 46 -21.65 27.40 -16.27
CA THR A 46 -22.16 27.59 -17.62
C THR A 46 -21.99 26.30 -18.41
N LYS A 47 -22.61 26.21 -19.59
CA LYS A 47 -22.41 25.04 -20.47
C LYS A 47 -20.95 24.85 -20.84
N ASP A 48 -20.20 25.93 -20.96
CA ASP A 48 -18.79 25.90 -21.35
C ASP A 48 -17.88 25.36 -20.25
N ASP A 49 -18.37 25.17 -19.04
CA ASP A 49 -17.60 24.56 -17.94
C ASP A 49 -17.61 23.03 -17.99
N PHE A 50 -18.52 22.43 -18.76
CA PHE A 50 -18.72 20.98 -18.84
C PHE A 50 -17.89 20.31 -19.92
N ASP A 51 -17.45 19.09 -19.64
CA ASP A 51 -16.79 18.24 -20.63
C ASP A 51 -17.81 17.65 -21.61
N SER A 52 -17.76 18.07 -22.87
CA SER A 52 -18.70 17.61 -23.91
C SER A 52 -18.52 16.15 -24.30
N ILE A 53 -17.40 15.51 -23.93
CA ILE A 53 -17.18 14.08 -24.17
C ILE A 53 -18.05 13.24 -23.25
N PHE A 54 -18.31 13.71 -22.03
CA PHE A 54 -19.00 12.96 -20.99
C PHE A 54 -20.45 13.37 -20.79
N ASN A 55 -20.87 14.54 -21.27
CA ASN A 55 -22.16 15.14 -20.93
C ASN A 55 -22.95 15.53 -22.17
N SER A 56 -24.24 15.19 -22.21
CA SER A 56 -25.15 15.70 -23.24
C SER A 56 -25.64 17.12 -22.93
N GLU A 57 -26.07 17.87 -23.95
CA GLU A 57 -26.55 19.24 -23.75
C GLU A 57 -27.80 19.30 -22.85
N ASP A 58 -28.65 18.27 -22.90
CA ASP A 58 -29.86 18.19 -22.09
C ASP A 58 -29.57 17.83 -20.63
N GLU A 59 -28.56 17.00 -20.36
CA GLU A 59 -28.05 16.76 -19.00
C GLU A 59 -27.52 18.05 -18.37
N ILE A 60 -26.70 18.79 -19.11
CA ILE A 60 -26.13 20.06 -18.64
C ILE A 60 -27.27 21.04 -18.32
N LYS A 61 -28.26 21.19 -19.22
CA LYS A 61 -29.44 22.05 -18.97
C LYS A 61 -30.20 21.62 -17.72
N LYS A 62 -30.36 20.30 -17.50
CA LYS A 62 -31.06 19.75 -16.33
C LYS A 62 -30.30 20.08 -15.04
N LEU A 63 -28.97 19.91 -15.03
CA LEU A 63 -28.10 20.23 -13.89
C LEU A 63 -28.11 21.72 -13.57
N LEU A 64 -27.95 22.58 -14.56
CA LEU A 64 -27.93 24.04 -14.38
C LEU A 64 -29.26 24.60 -13.85
N ARG A 65 -30.38 23.88 -13.99
CA ARG A 65 -31.69 24.26 -13.42
C ARG A 65 -31.84 23.89 -11.94
N ARG A 66 -30.94 23.09 -11.37
CA ARG A 66 -31.03 22.61 -9.97
C ARG A 66 -30.59 23.70 -9.00
N LYS A 67 -31.55 24.33 -8.31
CA LYS A 67 -31.28 25.35 -7.30
C LYS A 67 -30.54 24.82 -6.07
N ASP A 68 -30.66 23.52 -5.78
CA ASP A 68 -30.01 22.81 -4.68
C ASP A 68 -28.52 22.52 -4.93
N LEU A 69 -28.10 22.48 -6.19
CA LEU A 69 -26.72 22.15 -6.56
C LEU A 69 -25.70 23.11 -5.91
N LEU A 70 -25.95 24.41 -6.02
CA LEU A 70 -25.04 25.43 -5.49
C LEU A 70 -25.06 25.50 -3.96
N ASN A 71 -26.16 25.08 -3.33
CA ASN A 71 -26.25 25.01 -1.87
C ASN A 71 -25.40 23.84 -1.33
N SER A 72 -25.31 22.74 -2.08
CA SER A 72 -24.49 21.59 -1.69
C SER A 72 -22.96 21.83 -1.77
N LEU A 73 -22.52 22.91 -2.43
CA LEU A 73 -21.09 23.29 -2.52
C LEU A 73 -20.45 23.57 -1.16
N ASP A 74 -21.24 24.04 -0.19
CA ASP A 74 -20.70 24.46 1.11
C ASP A 74 -20.34 23.26 2.00
N ASP A 75 -21.11 22.18 1.90
CA ASP A 75 -20.92 20.97 2.69
C ASP A 75 -20.05 19.92 1.98
N ALA A 76 -19.92 20.03 0.66
CA ALA A 76 -19.18 19.06 -0.15
C ALA A 76 -17.70 18.96 0.24
N PRO A 77 -17.17 17.74 0.45
CA PRO A 77 -15.77 17.56 0.79
C PRO A 77 -14.87 17.91 -0.40
N ILE A 78 -13.76 18.59 -0.07
CA ILE A 78 -12.73 18.99 -1.04
C ILE A 78 -11.60 17.97 -1.00
N HIS A 79 -11.45 17.17 -2.05
CA HIS A 79 -10.38 16.20 -2.20
C HIS A 79 -9.11 16.85 -2.77
N ILE A 80 -7.98 16.65 -2.09
CA ILE A 80 -6.71 17.30 -2.45
C ILE A 80 -5.59 16.27 -2.40
N PRO A 81 -5.03 15.86 -3.56
CA PRO A 81 -3.81 15.06 -3.63
C PRO A 81 -2.61 15.83 -3.09
N ILE A 82 -1.93 15.28 -2.08
CA ILE A 82 -0.73 15.86 -1.48
C ILE A 82 0.49 15.06 -1.94
N MET A 83 1.27 15.65 -2.85
CA MET A 83 2.49 15.05 -3.37
C MET A 83 3.72 15.42 -2.54
N SER A 84 3.66 16.56 -1.85
CA SER A 84 4.69 17.08 -0.95
C SER A 84 4.06 18.00 0.11
N LEU A 85 4.77 18.30 1.19
CA LEU A 85 4.30 19.26 2.20
C LEU A 85 4.02 20.67 1.64
N ASN A 86 4.57 21.02 0.48
CA ASN A 86 4.30 22.28 -0.21
C ASN A 86 2.90 22.32 -0.88
N ASP A 87 2.23 21.18 -1.00
CA ASP A 87 0.89 21.08 -1.57
C ASP A 87 -0.22 21.34 -0.54
N VAL A 88 0.13 21.44 0.75
CA VAL A 88 -0.82 21.66 1.83
C VAL A 88 -1.59 22.98 1.63
N PRO A 89 -2.93 22.95 1.58
CA PRO A 89 -3.76 24.08 1.18
C PRO A 89 -4.00 25.06 2.35
N LYS A 90 -2.94 25.74 2.82
CA LYS A 90 -2.96 26.62 4.01
C LYS A 90 -4.11 27.63 4.02
N LEU A 91 -4.51 28.16 2.86
CA LEU A 91 -5.63 29.10 2.74
C LEU A 91 -6.99 28.45 3.02
N LEU A 92 -7.21 27.21 2.56
CA LEU A 92 -8.47 26.48 2.80
C LEU A 92 -8.56 25.97 4.23
N LEU A 93 -7.44 25.51 4.81
CA LEU A 93 -7.38 25.08 6.20
C LEU A 93 -7.86 26.18 7.16
N LYS A 94 -7.50 27.44 6.90
CA LYS A 94 -7.95 28.60 7.68
C LYS A 94 -9.45 28.88 7.57
N GLN A 95 -10.12 28.40 6.53
CA GLN A 95 -11.56 28.60 6.30
C GLN A 95 -12.42 27.49 6.94
N LYS A 96 -11.81 26.49 7.59
CA LYS A 96 -12.51 25.38 8.27
C LYS A 96 -13.50 24.61 7.38
N ARG A 97 -13.19 24.50 6.08
CA ARG A 97 -13.98 23.72 5.12
C ARG A 97 -13.75 22.22 5.31
N ASN A 98 -14.71 21.40 4.92
CA ASN A 98 -14.56 19.95 4.90
C ASN A 98 -13.52 19.55 3.83
N ILE A 99 -12.35 19.06 4.26
CA ILE A 99 -11.22 18.76 3.37
C ILE A 99 -10.83 17.30 3.55
N ILE A 100 -10.56 16.61 2.44
CA ILE A 100 -9.98 15.27 2.42
C ILE A 100 -8.60 15.36 1.78
N LEU A 101 -7.56 15.18 2.59
CA LEU A 101 -6.17 15.15 2.14
C LEU A 101 -5.78 13.73 1.72
N GLN A 102 -5.42 13.54 0.45
CA GLN A 102 -4.94 12.25 -0.06
C GLN A 102 -3.43 12.20 0.04
N VAL A 103 -2.92 11.52 1.07
CA VAL A 103 -1.52 11.61 1.51
C VAL A 103 -0.66 10.43 1.07
N SER A 104 -1.20 9.52 0.26
CA SER A 104 -0.56 8.27 -0.16
C SER A 104 0.85 8.41 -0.77
N LYS A 105 1.21 9.61 -1.25
CA LYS A 105 2.51 9.90 -1.90
C LYS A 105 3.55 10.52 -0.96
N LEU A 106 3.16 10.91 0.24
CA LEU A 106 4.09 11.41 1.25
C LEU A 106 4.89 10.27 1.89
N SER A 107 6.08 10.59 2.41
CA SER A 107 6.82 9.70 3.31
C SER A 107 6.09 9.56 4.65
N PHE A 108 6.41 8.51 5.42
CA PHE A 108 5.84 8.35 6.77
C PHE A 108 6.10 9.58 7.65
N GLN A 109 7.31 10.13 7.62
CA GLN A 109 7.69 11.30 8.41
C GLN A 109 6.98 12.58 7.96
N ASP A 110 6.78 12.78 6.66
CA ASP A 110 6.01 13.92 6.15
C ASP A 110 4.54 13.81 6.56
N LYS A 111 3.97 12.61 6.57
CA LYS A 111 2.59 12.39 7.05
C LYS A 111 2.47 12.73 8.53
N LEU A 112 3.40 12.26 9.38
CA LEU A 112 3.45 12.65 10.79
C LEU A 112 3.53 14.17 10.98
N THR A 113 4.42 14.82 10.22
CA THR A 113 4.58 16.28 10.24
C THR A 113 3.32 17.01 9.81
N LEU A 114 2.59 16.46 8.83
CA LEU A 114 1.34 17.01 8.35
C LEU A 114 0.22 16.86 9.39
N ILE A 115 -0.04 15.64 9.87
CA ILE A 115 -1.18 15.36 10.76
C ILE A 115 -1.04 16.02 12.14
N THR A 116 0.18 16.33 12.57
CA THR A 116 0.46 17.05 13.83
C THR A 116 0.54 18.56 13.64
N ASN A 117 0.36 19.07 12.42
CA ASN A 117 0.44 20.50 12.15
C ASN A 117 -0.76 21.24 12.79
N PRO A 118 -0.55 22.37 13.52
CA PRO A 118 -1.63 23.11 14.18
C PRO A 118 -2.72 23.67 13.25
N LEU A 119 -2.46 23.76 11.94
CA LEU A 119 -3.46 24.17 10.95
C LEU A 119 -4.42 23.03 10.56
N ILE A 120 -4.09 21.78 10.91
CA ILE A 120 -4.94 20.61 10.71
C ILE A 120 -5.84 20.47 11.93
N GLN A 121 -7.15 20.50 11.69
CA GLN A 121 -8.20 20.46 12.71
C GLN A 121 -9.25 19.41 12.32
N ASP A 122 -10.28 19.23 13.15
CA ASP A 122 -11.26 18.14 13.03
C ASP A 122 -12.10 18.17 11.73
N ASN A 123 -12.12 19.29 11.01
CA ASN A 123 -12.75 19.41 9.68
C ASN A 123 -11.92 18.79 8.54
N VAL A 124 -10.74 18.23 8.87
CA VAL A 124 -9.83 17.59 7.92
C VAL A 124 -9.86 16.08 8.11
N CYS A 125 -10.16 15.37 7.03
CA CYS A 125 -10.05 13.93 6.92
C CYS A 125 -8.92 13.53 5.96
N PHE A 126 -8.56 12.25 5.97
CA PHE A 126 -7.40 11.71 5.28
C PHE A 126 -7.77 10.46 4.49
N GLN A 127 -7.08 10.27 3.36
CA GLN A 127 -7.00 9.00 2.66
C GLN A 127 -5.54 8.62 2.49
N ASP A 128 -5.16 7.42 2.93
CA ASP A 128 -3.78 6.93 2.89
C ASP A 128 -3.72 5.56 2.21
N LYS A 129 -2.52 5.18 1.76
CA LYS A 129 -2.29 3.91 1.07
C LYS A 129 -2.49 2.68 1.97
N TYR A 130 -2.49 2.85 3.29
CA TYR A 130 -2.69 1.78 4.26
C TYR A 130 -4.16 1.58 4.65
N THR A 131 -5.06 2.44 4.18
CA THR A 131 -6.42 2.55 4.72
C THR A 131 -7.46 2.07 3.72
N HIS A 132 -7.00 1.33 2.71
CA HIS A 132 -7.79 0.84 1.60
C HIS A 132 -8.58 1.97 0.92
N THR A 133 -9.89 2.06 1.18
CA THR A 133 -10.78 3.11 0.64
C THR A 133 -11.33 4.04 1.71
N GLU A 134 -10.99 3.80 2.98
CA GLU A 134 -11.51 4.53 4.12
C GLU A 134 -11.06 6.00 4.10
N THR A 135 -11.99 6.89 4.41
CA THR A 135 -11.71 8.28 4.73
C THR A 135 -11.71 8.45 6.25
N ILE A 136 -10.56 8.85 6.79
CA ILE A 136 -10.30 8.81 8.24
C ILE A 136 -10.28 10.21 8.81
N ASN A 137 -10.93 10.41 9.96
CA ASN A 137 -10.86 11.68 10.68
C ASN A 137 -9.48 11.91 11.33
N LEU A 138 -9.18 13.15 11.72
CA LEU A 138 -7.89 13.50 12.32
C LEU A 138 -7.53 12.67 13.57
N LYS A 139 -8.49 12.47 14.47
CA LYS A 139 -8.26 11.71 15.73
C LYS A 139 -7.78 10.30 15.45
N ASP A 140 -8.45 9.61 14.54
CA ASP A 140 -8.16 8.23 14.18
C ASP A 140 -6.86 8.11 13.40
N MET A 141 -6.57 9.09 12.54
CA MET A 141 -5.29 9.19 11.83
C MET A 141 -4.13 9.37 12.82
N LEU A 142 -4.27 10.26 13.82
CA LEU A 142 -3.25 10.46 14.86
C LEU A 142 -3.02 9.19 15.68
N MET A 143 -4.10 8.56 16.15
CA MET A 143 -4.02 7.32 16.91
C MET A 143 -3.31 6.23 16.09
N MET A 144 -3.70 6.05 14.82
CA MET A 144 -3.08 5.07 13.93
C MET A 144 -1.56 5.25 13.85
N TYR A 145 -1.10 6.48 13.58
CA TYR A 145 0.34 6.77 13.47
C TYR A 145 1.09 6.67 14.80
N GLN A 146 0.47 7.09 15.91
CA GLN A 146 1.04 7.00 17.25
C GLN A 146 1.22 5.55 17.69
N THR A 147 0.24 4.68 17.43
CA THR A 147 0.33 3.25 17.72
C THR A 147 1.51 2.61 16.99
N ILE A 148 1.66 2.86 15.67
CA ILE A 148 2.81 2.35 14.92
C ILE A 148 4.13 2.87 15.50
N CYS A 149 4.22 4.15 15.86
CA CYS A 149 5.44 4.69 16.49
C CYS A 149 5.74 4.03 17.85
N SER A 150 4.70 3.75 18.64
CA SER A 150 4.83 3.07 19.94
C SER A 150 5.33 1.64 19.78
N ASP A 151 4.74 0.88 18.86
CA ASP A 151 5.08 -0.52 18.61
C ASP A 151 6.52 -0.67 18.07
N LEU A 152 7.03 0.35 17.38
CA LEU A 152 8.40 0.43 16.88
C LEU A 152 9.46 0.88 17.90
N LYS A 153 9.04 1.30 19.10
CA LYS A 153 9.98 1.81 20.12
C LYS A 153 11.02 0.75 20.50
N GLU A 154 10.63 -0.51 20.61
CA GLU A 154 11.57 -1.59 20.95
C GLU A 154 12.64 -1.78 19.87
N ILE A 155 12.28 -1.69 18.59
CA ILE A 155 13.22 -1.76 17.46
C ILE A 155 14.26 -0.65 17.56
N GLN A 156 13.82 0.57 17.89
CA GLN A 156 14.67 1.75 18.03
C GLN A 156 15.59 1.63 19.26
N ASP A 157 15.03 1.30 20.42
CA ASP A 157 15.75 1.20 21.69
C ASP A 157 16.82 0.10 21.65
N LYS A 158 16.52 -1.04 21.00
CA LYS A 158 17.47 -2.15 20.84
C LYS A 158 18.35 -2.05 19.60
N ASN A 159 18.15 -1.01 18.78
CA ASN A 159 18.87 -0.78 17.52
C ASN A 159 18.91 -2.03 16.63
N TYR A 160 17.74 -2.62 16.38
CA TYR A 160 17.64 -3.79 15.51
C TYR A 160 18.07 -3.43 14.08
N SER A 161 18.86 -4.32 13.49
CA SER A 161 19.20 -4.32 12.07
C SER A 161 17.96 -4.55 11.19
N PRO A 162 17.99 -4.23 9.89
CA PRO A 162 16.86 -4.45 8.98
C PRO A 162 16.27 -5.86 9.04
N ALA A 163 17.09 -6.90 9.15
CA ALA A 163 16.63 -8.29 9.24
C ALA A 163 15.92 -8.58 10.57
N GLU A 164 16.48 -8.10 11.69
CA GLU A 164 15.87 -8.22 13.02
C GLU A 164 14.56 -7.46 13.12
N ALA A 165 14.51 -6.23 12.58
CA ALA A 165 13.29 -5.41 12.56
C ALA A 165 12.19 -6.07 11.71
N THR A 166 12.56 -6.62 10.55
CA THR A 166 11.64 -7.38 9.69
C THR A 166 11.07 -8.60 10.43
N TYR A 167 11.91 -9.33 11.16
CA TYR A 167 11.48 -10.47 11.97
C TYR A 167 10.60 -10.08 13.16
N TYR A 168 10.93 -8.98 13.84
CA TYR A 168 10.12 -8.43 14.93
C TYR A 168 8.72 -8.08 14.46
N ILE A 169 8.60 -7.31 13.37
CA ILE A 169 7.29 -6.93 12.80
C ILE A 169 6.52 -8.19 12.37
N TYR A 170 7.19 -9.13 11.71
CA TYR A 170 6.56 -10.40 11.31
C TYR A 170 5.90 -11.12 12.50
N ASN A 171 6.65 -11.29 13.59
CA ASN A 171 6.13 -11.95 14.79
C ASN A 171 5.06 -11.13 15.51
N LEU A 172 5.20 -9.81 15.57
CA LEU A 172 4.19 -8.92 16.16
C LEU A 172 2.86 -9.07 15.43
N LEU A 173 2.88 -9.06 14.10
CA LEU A 173 1.67 -9.08 13.29
C LEU A 173 1.02 -10.46 13.25
N LYS A 174 1.80 -11.55 13.19
CA LYS A 174 1.25 -12.90 13.12
C LYS A 174 0.47 -13.32 14.39
N GLN A 175 0.59 -12.58 15.50
CA GLN A 175 -0.20 -12.82 16.71
C GLN A 175 -1.69 -12.50 16.53
N LYS A 176 -2.05 -11.66 15.55
CA LYS A 176 -3.45 -11.39 15.25
C LYS A 176 -4.04 -12.64 14.57
N PRO A 177 -5.25 -13.09 14.94
CA PRO A 177 -5.91 -14.17 14.23
C PRO A 177 -6.55 -13.67 12.94
N TYR A 178 -6.58 -14.51 11.90
CA TYR A 178 -7.33 -14.23 10.69
C TYR A 178 -8.82 -14.17 11.00
N ASN A 179 -9.48 -13.06 10.68
CA ASN A 179 -10.89 -12.85 11.02
C ASN A 179 -11.52 -11.88 10.03
N GLU A 180 -12.34 -12.44 9.12
CA GLU A 180 -13.06 -11.66 8.11
C GLU A 180 -14.23 -10.89 8.74
N GLU A 181 -14.58 -9.77 8.11
CA GLU A 181 -15.81 -9.06 8.36
C GLU A 181 -17.05 -9.93 8.06
N ASP A 182 -18.15 -9.70 8.78
CA ASP A 182 -19.42 -10.34 8.44
C ASP A 182 -19.99 -9.75 7.13
N ILE A 183 -20.89 -10.46 6.46
CA ILE A 183 -21.43 -10.08 5.13
C ILE A 183 -22.04 -8.67 5.05
N ASN A 184 -22.52 -8.12 6.17
CA ASN A 184 -23.13 -6.79 6.24
C ASN A 184 -22.19 -5.72 6.81
N GLU A 185 -20.96 -6.09 7.14
CA GLU A 185 -19.96 -5.17 7.66
C GLU A 185 -19.15 -4.53 6.53
N ASP A 186 -18.62 -3.34 6.80
CA ASP A 186 -17.72 -2.65 5.87
C ASP A 186 -16.41 -3.43 5.72
N ILE A 187 -16.02 -3.75 4.48
CA ILE A 187 -14.76 -4.43 4.13
C ILE A 187 -13.51 -3.71 4.68
N ASN A 188 -13.60 -2.41 4.95
CA ASN A 188 -12.51 -1.63 5.54
C ASN A 188 -12.22 -2.07 6.99
N LYS A 189 -13.16 -2.72 7.70
CA LYS A 189 -12.93 -3.21 9.07
C LYS A 189 -11.71 -4.13 9.19
N SER A 190 -11.48 -4.96 8.18
CA SER A 190 -10.40 -5.95 8.14
C SER A 190 -9.22 -5.57 7.23
N ARG A 191 -9.34 -4.46 6.49
CA ARG A 191 -8.37 -4.02 5.45
C ARG A 191 -7.71 -2.68 5.76
N SER A 192 -8.38 -1.79 6.48
CA SER A 192 -7.86 -0.47 6.84
C SER A 192 -7.11 -0.53 8.16
N VAL A 193 -5.88 -0.01 8.19
CA VAL A 193 -5.06 -0.04 9.41
C VAL A 193 -5.71 0.72 10.57
N SER A 194 -6.43 1.82 10.32
CA SER A 194 -7.16 2.55 11.38
C SER A 194 -8.27 1.74 12.04
N GLN A 195 -8.86 0.78 11.32
CA GLN A 195 -9.89 -0.11 11.86
C GLN A 195 -9.27 -1.34 12.52
N ILE A 196 -8.27 -1.96 11.87
CA ILE A 196 -7.54 -3.13 12.38
C ILE A 196 -6.90 -2.86 13.75
N LEU A 197 -6.42 -1.64 14.00
CA LEU A 197 -5.83 -1.28 15.29
C LEU A 197 -6.86 -1.12 16.42
N LYS A 198 -8.14 -0.96 16.09
CA LYS A 198 -9.24 -0.80 17.07
C LYS A 198 -10.06 -2.06 17.28
N GLY A 199 -10.07 -2.93 16.28
CA GLY A 199 -10.91 -4.12 16.25
C GLY A 199 -10.11 -5.41 16.17
N GLU A 200 -10.85 -6.49 16.01
CA GLU A 200 -10.31 -7.85 15.96
C GLU A 200 -10.30 -8.43 14.53
N LYS A 201 -10.80 -7.66 13.55
CA LYS A 201 -10.93 -8.08 12.15
C LYS A 201 -9.65 -7.79 11.38
N ILE A 202 -9.16 -8.77 10.64
CA ILE A 202 -8.01 -8.63 9.74
C ILE A 202 -7.99 -9.76 8.71
N VAL A 203 -7.73 -9.40 7.46
CA VAL A 203 -7.54 -10.33 6.33
C VAL A 203 -6.18 -10.09 5.65
N CYS A 204 -5.86 -10.88 4.62
CA CYS A 204 -4.57 -10.83 3.92
C CYS A 204 -4.16 -9.41 3.47
N ALA A 205 -5.10 -8.64 2.92
CA ALA A 205 -4.85 -7.26 2.51
C ALA A 205 -4.60 -6.31 3.69
N GLY A 206 -5.23 -6.57 4.85
CA GLY A 206 -5.02 -5.87 6.11
C GLY A 206 -3.64 -6.15 6.72
N TYR A 207 -3.22 -7.42 6.77
CA TYR A 207 -1.84 -7.78 7.16
C TYR A 207 -0.81 -7.07 6.30
N THR A 208 -1.03 -7.07 4.98
CA THR A 208 -0.15 -6.38 4.04
C THR A 208 -0.12 -4.88 4.30
N ASN A 209 -1.28 -4.21 4.46
CA ASN A 209 -1.33 -2.77 4.73
C ASN A 209 -0.63 -2.40 6.03
N LEU A 210 -0.81 -3.20 7.07
CA LEU A 210 -0.19 -2.99 8.38
C LEU A 210 1.33 -3.13 8.27
N PHE A 211 1.83 -4.22 7.65
CA PHE A 211 3.26 -4.42 7.45
C PHE A 211 3.89 -3.30 6.61
N LEU A 212 3.23 -2.86 5.53
CA LEU A 212 3.71 -1.74 4.70
C LEU A 212 3.86 -0.45 5.52
N MET A 213 2.94 -0.18 6.46
CA MET A 213 3.02 1.00 7.32
C MET A 213 4.22 0.92 8.27
N TYR A 214 4.45 -0.24 8.90
CA TYR A 214 5.63 -0.50 9.72
C TYR A 214 6.93 -0.37 8.92
N ALA A 215 6.96 -0.96 7.73
CA ALA A 215 8.12 -0.94 6.85
C ALA A 215 8.47 0.48 6.40
N ASP A 216 7.48 1.30 6.01
CA ASP A 216 7.71 2.70 5.64
C ASP A 216 8.22 3.54 6.81
N ALA A 217 7.73 3.31 8.03
CA ALA A 217 8.22 3.98 9.23
C ALA A 217 9.69 3.67 9.54
N LEU A 218 10.15 2.47 9.16
CA LEU A 218 11.54 2.02 9.29
C LEU A 218 12.37 2.19 8.00
N ASN A 219 11.80 2.80 6.95
CA ASN A 219 12.43 2.94 5.64
C ASN A 219 12.88 1.60 5.01
N LEU A 220 12.21 0.50 5.34
CA LEU A 220 12.40 -0.81 4.70
C LEU A 220 11.83 -0.79 3.27
N LYS A 221 12.49 -1.49 2.36
CA LYS A 221 12.17 -1.46 0.93
C LYS A 221 11.21 -2.57 0.56
N VAL A 222 9.91 -2.25 0.56
CA VAL A 222 8.84 -3.23 0.39
C VAL A 222 7.87 -2.84 -0.73
N ASP A 223 7.26 -3.83 -1.37
CA ASP A 223 6.09 -3.66 -2.25
C ASP A 223 5.03 -4.71 -1.90
N ARG A 224 3.79 -4.44 -2.32
CA ARG A 224 2.68 -5.39 -2.24
C ARG A 224 2.71 -6.31 -3.44
N ILE A 225 2.42 -7.59 -3.21
CA ILE A 225 2.05 -8.54 -4.25
C ILE A 225 0.58 -8.88 -4.07
N ASN A 226 -0.23 -8.60 -5.09
CA ASN A 226 -1.57 -9.16 -5.16
C ASN A 226 -1.51 -10.47 -5.94
N TRP A 227 -2.31 -11.44 -5.53
CA TRP A 227 -2.43 -12.73 -6.18
C TRP A 227 -3.88 -12.91 -6.60
N ALA A 228 -4.12 -13.09 -7.89
CA ALA A 228 -5.44 -13.41 -8.40
C ALA A 228 -5.69 -14.92 -8.28
N SER A 229 -6.88 -15.31 -7.84
CA SER A 229 -7.33 -16.69 -7.94
C SER A 229 -7.72 -17.02 -9.38
N LYS A 230 -7.40 -18.23 -9.82
CA LYS A 230 -7.82 -18.75 -11.13
C LYS A 230 -9.22 -19.36 -11.10
N ILE A 231 -9.76 -19.62 -9.91
CA ILE A 231 -10.98 -20.41 -9.70
C ILE A 231 -12.05 -19.68 -8.89
N GLU A 232 -11.65 -18.69 -8.10
CA GLU A 232 -12.53 -17.92 -7.21
C GLU A 232 -12.40 -16.42 -7.53
N GLU A 233 -13.39 -15.63 -7.10
CA GLU A 233 -13.31 -14.16 -7.18
C GLU A 233 -12.37 -13.56 -6.12
N ALA A 234 -12.12 -14.31 -5.04
CA ALA A 234 -11.24 -13.88 -3.95
C ALA A 234 -9.76 -14.11 -4.30
N GLY A 235 -8.97 -13.04 -4.23
CA GLY A 235 -7.51 -13.09 -4.35
C GLY A 235 -6.80 -13.21 -3.01
N HIS A 236 -5.47 -13.07 -3.04
CA HIS A 236 -4.61 -13.01 -1.85
C HIS A 236 -3.65 -11.83 -1.92
N SER A 237 -3.02 -11.47 -0.80
CA SER A 237 -2.03 -10.40 -0.74
C SER A 237 -0.87 -10.77 0.17
N SER A 238 0.35 -10.58 -0.33
CA SER A 238 1.60 -10.75 0.43
C SER A 238 2.56 -9.58 0.22
N ILE A 239 3.71 -9.59 0.89
CA ILE A 239 4.72 -8.53 0.82
C ILE A 239 5.95 -9.05 0.08
N MET A 240 6.51 -8.24 -0.82
CA MET A 240 7.86 -8.42 -1.33
C MET A 240 8.79 -7.44 -0.63
N ILE A 241 9.94 -7.90 -0.14
CA ILE A 241 10.95 -7.06 0.50
C ILE A 241 12.29 -7.22 -0.22
N TYR A 242 12.93 -6.09 -0.53
CA TYR A 242 14.37 -6.06 -0.77
C TYR A 242 15.08 -5.84 0.57
N LEU A 243 15.70 -6.90 1.09
CA LEU A 243 16.38 -6.89 2.38
C LEU A 243 17.88 -6.83 2.16
N LYS A 244 18.48 -5.70 2.55
CA LYS A 244 19.92 -5.51 2.63
C LYS A 244 20.31 -5.26 4.09
N ASP A 245 21.08 -6.17 4.65
CA ASP A 245 21.51 -6.18 6.04
C ASP A 245 23.01 -6.48 6.14
N GLU A 246 23.78 -5.48 6.55
CA GLU A 246 25.25 -5.59 6.62
C GLU A 246 25.75 -6.43 7.80
N LYS A 247 24.95 -6.52 8.87
CA LYS A 247 25.29 -7.27 10.08
C LYS A 247 25.30 -8.77 9.78
N TYR A 248 24.27 -9.23 9.07
CA TYR A 248 24.09 -10.65 8.72
C TYR A 248 24.55 -11.01 7.30
N LYS A 249 25.07 -10.04 6.54
CA LYS A 249 25.47 -10.19 5.13
C LYS A 249 24.31 -10.70 4.25
N ILE A 250 23.09 -10.26 4.57
CA ILE A 250 21.92 -10.52 3.75
C ILE A 250 21.80 -9.41 2.72
N ASP A 251 21.58 -9.78 1.46
CA ASP A 251 21.26 -8.87 0.38
C ASP A 251 20.39 -9.70 -0.57
N GLY A 252 19.10 -9.44 -0.67
CA GLY A 252 18.21 -10.33 -1.43
C GLY A 252 16.79 -9.81 -1.51
N ILE A 253 16.02 -10.39 -2.42
CA ILE A 253 14.58 -10.12 -2.55
C ILE A 253 13.84 -11.34 -2.05
N TYR A 254 12.88 -11.13 -1.15
CA TYR A 254 12.13 -12.17 -0.48
C TYR A 254 10.64 -11.83 -0.45
N ASP A 255 9.81 -12.85 -0.37
CA ASP A 255 8.39 -12.74 -0.09
C ASP A 255 8.12 -13.03 1.39
N ILE A 256 7.15 -12.33 1.95
CA ILE A 256 6.68 -12.49 3.32
C ILE A 256 5.15 -12.62 3.26
N ASP A 257 4.63 -13.69 3.86
CA ASP A 257 3.19 -13.89 3.99
C ASP A 257 2.78 -14.16 5.44
N ILE A 258 2.45 -13.09 6.14
CA ILE A 258 2.05 -13.14 7.55
C ILE A 258 0.68 -13.81 7.70
N CYS A 259 -0.20 -13.66 6.71
CA CYS A 259 -1.57 -14.16 6.79
C CYS A 259 -1.62 -15.69 6.81
N TRP A 260 -0.68 -16.35 6.13
CA TRP A 260 -0.61 -17.81 6.10
C TRP A 260 0.12 -18.41 7.31
N ASP A 261 0.83 -17.58 8.07
CA ASP A 261 1.47 -17.95 9.35
C ASP A 261 0.77 -17.32 10.57
N SER A 262 -0.38 -16.66 10.36
CA SER A 262 -1.12 -16.00 11.44
C SER A 262 -1.75 -17.01 12.38
N LEU A 263 -1.96 -16.59 13.63
CA LEU A 263 -2.65 -17.38 14.64
C LEU A 263 -3.97 -17.92 14.08
N SER A 264 -4.15 -19.25 14.09
CA SER A 264 -5.38 -19.85 13.56
C SER A 264 -6.57 -19.68 14.53
N ASN A 265 -6.33 -19.84 15.83
CA ASN A 265 -7.25 -19.58 16.94
C ASN A 265 -6.48 -19.59 18.27
N ASP A 266 -7.15 -19.27 19.38
CA ASP A 266 -6.54 -19.18 20.72
C ASP A 266 -5.93 -20.49 21.26
N LEU A 267 -6.23 -21.64 20.64
CA LEU A 267 -5.66 -22.94 21.02
C LEU A 267 -4.38 -23.28 20.25
N ASP A 268 -3.98 -22.45 19.29
CA ASP A 268 -2.80 -22.67 18.45
C ASP A 268 -1.50 -22.28 19.17
N THR A 269 -0.96 -23.29 19.87
CA THR A 269 0.29 -23.20 20.62
C THR A 269 1.54 -23.31 19.75
N LEU A 270 1.42 -23.74 18.49
CA LEU A 270 2.56 -23.99 17.61
C LEU A 270 2.92 -22.77 16.74
N HIS A 271 1.97 -21.87 16.49
CA HIS A 271 2.18 -20.71 15.60
C HIS A 271 3.37 -19.83 16.03
N GLN A 272 3.64 -19.70 17.34
CA GLN A 272 4.74 -18.89 17.87
C GLN A 272 6.11 -19.39 17.39
N ASN A 273 6.19 -20.68 17.07
CA ASN A 273 7.39 -21.38 16.60
C ASN A 273 7.28 -21.78 15.12
N SER A 274 6.44 -21.12 14.33
CA SER A 274 6.36 -21.28 12.86
C SER A 274 6.76 -19.99 12.14
N ILE A 275 7.58 -20.13 11.10
CA ILE A 275 8.06 -19.07 10.20
C ILE A 275 8.11 -19.58 8.75
N THR A 276 7.16 -20.43 8.38
CA THR A 276 7.07 -21.07 7.06
C THR A 276 7.06 -20.07 5.92
N ASN A 277 6.40 -18.93 6.14
CA ASN A 277 6.19 -17.87 5.15
C ASN A 277 7.05 -16.61 5.41
N PHE A 278 8.14 -16.74 6.17
CA PHE A 278 9.08 -15.65 6.46
C PHE A 278 10.30 -15.68 5.51
N LEU A 279 10.51 -14.58 4.79
CA LEU A 279 11.64 -14.36 3.88
C LEU A 279 11.82 -15.49 2.83
N VAL A 280 10.72 -15.98 2.27
CA VAL A 280 10.74 -17.05 1.26
C VAL A 280 11.27 -16.49 -0.07
N PRO A 281 12.18 -17.17 -0.79
CA PRO A 281 12.58 -16.75 -2.13
C PRO A 281 11.35 -16.63 -3.06
N PRO A 282 11.13 -15.52 -3.79
CA PRO A 282 9.86 -15.25 -4.48
C PRO A 282 9.46 -16.31 -5.51
N ILE A 283 10.43 -16.96 -6.17
CA ILE A 283 10.13 -18.04 -7.13
C ILE A 283 9.51 -19.25 -6.43
N ILE A 284 9.92 -19.51 -5.19
CA ILE A 284 9.40 -20.60 -4.37
C ILE A 284 8.01 -20.23 -3.85
N ASP A 285 7.84 -19.03 -3.31
CA ASP A 285 6.51 -18.58 -2.87
C ASP A 285 5.51 -18.65 -4.02
N LYS A 286 5.88 -18.14 -5.20
CA LYS A 286 5.09 -18.27 -6.43
C LYS A 286 4.67 -19.71 -6.71
N TYR A 287 5.58 -20.68 -6.60
CA TYR A 287 5.26 -22.10 -6.80
C TYR A 287 4.26 -22.63 -5.77
N ILE A 288 4.41 -22.24 -4.50
CA ILE A 288 3.46 -22.59 -3.43
C ILE A 288 2.09 -21.97 -3.72
N LYS A 289 2.03 -20.70 -4.13
CA LYS A 289 0.80 -19.99 -4.51
C LYS A 289 0.11 -20.63 -5.72
N GLU A 290 0.85 -20.96 -6.77
CA GLU A 290 0.31 -21.58 -7.98
C GLU A 290 -0.34 -22.95 -7.70
N LYS A 291 0.20 -23.73 -6.75
CA LYS A 291 -0.43 -24.97 -6.28
C LYS A 291 -1.78 -24.73 -5.59
N ASN A 292 -1.98 -23.55 -5.03
CA ASN A 292 -3.23 -23.11 -4.43
C ASN A 292 -4.07 -22.26 -5.41
N ASN A 293 -3.85 -22.41 -6.72
CA ASN A 293 -4.56 -21.71 -7.79
C ASN A 293 -4.42 -20.18 -7.78
N LEU A 294 -3.37 -19.66 -7.13
CA LEU A 294 -3.06 -18.24 -7.08
C LEU A 294 -1.95 -17.88 -8.08
N VAL A 295 -2.11 -16.76 -8.78
CA VAL A 295 -1.08 -16.21 -9.69
C VAL A 295 -0.80 -14.75 -9.40
N PRO A 296 0.46 -14.30 -9.54
CA PRO A 296 0.81 -12.93 -9.22
C PRO A 296 0.14 -11.96 -10.19
N GLU A 297 -0.65 -11.05 -9.64
CA GLU A 297 -1.31 -9.98 -10.37
C GLU A 297 -0.47 -8.70 -10.29
N LEU A 298 -0.17 -8.12 -11.45
CA LEU A 298 0.48 -6.81 -11.58
C LEU A 298 1.84 -6.64 -10.87
N SER A 299 2.46 -7.70 -10.34
CA SER A 299 3.82 -7.64 -9.74
C SER A 299 4.87 -7.23 -10.79
N PRO A 300 5.60 -6.11 -10.60
CA PRO A 300 6.68 -5.72 -11.49
C PRO A 300 7.76 -6.79 -11.59
N TYR A 301 8.13 -7.42 -10.48
CA TYR A 301 9.18 -8.45 -10.41
C TYR A 301 8.82 -9.68 -11.26
N PHE A 302 7.66 -10.31 -11.00
CA PHE A 302 7.24 -11.50 -11.75
C PHE A 302 6.94 -11.20 -13.22
N PHE A 303 6.44 -9.99 -13.52
CA PHE A 303 6.23 -9.56 -14.91
C PHE A 303 7.56 -9.52 -15.68
N ILE A 304 8.60 -8.91 -15.11
CA ILE A 304 9.93 -8.84 -15.73
C ILE A 304 10.47 -10.26 -15.95
N LEU A 305 10.43 -11.11 -14.92
CA LEU A 305 10.96 -12.47 -15.01
C LEU A 305 10.20 -13.39 -15.98
N SER A 306 8.91 -13.15 -16.20
CA SER A 306 8.12 -13.97 -17.13
C SER A 306 8.30 -13.53 -18.59
N ASN A 307 8.68 -12.27 -18.81
CA ASN A 307 8.69 -11.65 -20.15
C ASN A 307 10.09 -11.25 -20.64
N PHE A 308 11.16 -11.49 -19.89
CA PHE A 308 12.51 -11.02 -20.27
C PHE A 308 13.01 -11.54 -21.63
N LYS A 309 12.53 -12.71 -22.09
CA LYS A 309 12.86 -13.25 -23.41
C LYS A 309 12.54 -12.28 -24.56
N HIS A 310 11.56 -11.40 -24.38
CA HIS A 310 11.22 -10.36 -25.36
C HIS A 310 12.29 -9.28 -25.48
N LEU A 311 13.21 -9.15 -24.53
CA LEU A 311 14.36 -8.25 -24.67
C LEU A 311 15.37 -8.75 -25.72
N LEU A 312 15.36 -10.05 -26.03
CA LEU A 312 16.29 -10.71 -26.96
C LEU A 312 15.80 -10.77 -28.40
N LYS A 313 14.57 -10.32 -28.65
CA LYS A 313 13.89 -10.44 -29.95
C LYS A 313 13.50 -9.07 -30.47
N ASP A 314 13.43 -8.93 -31.79
CA ASP A 314 13.08 -7.67 -32.48
C ASP A 314 11.79 -7.77 -33.30
N ASP A 315 10.91 -8.72 -32.96
CA ASP A 315 9.56 -8.79 -33.52
C ASP A 315 8.61 -7.74 -32.90
N THR A 316 7.49 -7.47 -33.59
CA THR A 316 6.50 -6.45 -33.21
C THR A 316 5.95 -6.65 -31.79
N GLU A 317 5.69 -7.91 -31.41
CA GLU A 317 5.23 -8.25 -30.06
C GLU A 317 6.29 -7.90 -29.01
N SER A 318 7.55 -8.24 -29.28
CA SER A 318 8.67 -7.99 -28.39
C SER A 318 8.95 -6.50 -28.22
N ILE A 319 8.78 -5.68 -29.27
CA ILE A 319 8.85 -4.22 -29.17
C ILE A 319 7.80 -3.67 -28.18
N PHE A 320 6.57 -4.20 -28.23
CA PHE A 320 5.52 -3.83 -27.29
C PHE A 320 5.90 -4.20 -25.84
N TYR A 321 6.32 -5.45 -25.60
CA TYR A 321 6.70 -5.91 -24.26
C TYR A 321 7.93 -5.18 -23.69
N LYS A 322 8.94 -4.85 -24.51
CA LYS A 322 10.13 -4.09 -24.09
C LYS A 322 9.76 -2.81 -23.34
N LYS A 323 8.76 -2.06 -23.84
CA LYS A 323 8.28 -0.81 -23.20
C LYS A 323 7.74 -1.07 -21.78
N PHE A 324 6.92 -2.10 -21.62
CA PHE A 324 6.37 -2.46 -20.30
C PHE A 324 7.43 -2.99 -19.35
N ILE A 325 8.36 -3.83 -19.84
CA ILE A 325 9.47 -4.34 -19.03
C ILE A 325 10.30 -3.16 -18.49
N ILE A 326 10.65 -2.19 -19.33
CA ILE A 326 11.40 -1.00 -18.91
C ILE A 326 10.61 -0.19 -17.87
N GLN A 327 9.31 0.01 -18.08
CA GLN A 327 8.47 0.74 -17.12
C GLN A 327 8.40 0.03 -15.76
N ARG A 328 8.19 -1.30 -15.75
CA ARG A 328 8.15 -2.10 -14.52
C ARG A 328 9.51 -2.14 -13.83
N LEU A 329 10.59 -2.19 -14.60
CA LEU A 329 11.95 -2.16 -14.07
C LEU A 329 12.25 -0.82 -13.40
N ARG A 330 11.83 0.31 -13.98
CA ARG A 330 11.95 1.63 -13.33
C ARG A 330 11.21 1.67 -12.00
N ARG A 331 9.95 1.22 -11.96
CA ARG A 331 9.17 1.13 -10.72
C ARG A 331 9.89 0.27 -9.67
N LEU A 332 10.40 -0.90 -10.06
CA LEU A 332 11.09 -1.80 -9.13
C LEU A 332 12.37 -1.16 -8.58
N LYS A 333 13.16 -0.50 -9.44
CA LYS A 333 14.35 0.26 -9.04
C LYS A 333 14.03 1.38 -8.07
N GLU A 334 12.95 2.13 -8.30
CA GLU A 334 12.49 3.20 -7.41
C GLU A 334 12.05 2.64 -6.05
N THR A 335 11.22 1.60 -6.04
CA THR A 335 10.72 0.98 -4.81
C THR A 335 11.85 0.37 -3.97
N PHE A 336 12.78 -0.34 -4.61
CA PHE A 336 13.87 -1.04 -3.91
C PHE A 336 15.18 -0.26 -3.84
N ASN A 337 15.21 0.95 -4.40
CA ASN A 337 16.42 1.77 -4.54
C ASN A 337 17.61 0.99 -5.16
N LEU A 338 17.31 0.17 -6.18
CA LEU A 338 18.30 -0.69 -6.82
C LEU A 338 19.05 0.09 -7.91
N ASN A 339 20.37 0.13 -7.81
CA ASN A 339 21.23 0.70 -8.85
C ASN A 339 21.52 -0.34 -9.94
N LEU A 340 20.52 -0.59 -10.79
CA LEU A 340 20.63 -1.55 -11.89
C LEU A 340 20.58 -0.81 -13.24
N SER A 341 21.26 -1.35 -14.25
CA SER A 341 21.14 -0.92 -15.65
C SER A 341 19.79 -1.36 -16.25
N SER A 342 19.50 -1.07 -17.52
CA SER A 342 18.25 -1.49 -18.19
C SER A 342 18.50 -2.58 -19.22
N ASP A 343 19.51 -3.41 -18.97
CA ASP A 343 19.99 -4.46 -19.86
C ASP A 343 19.56 -5.86 -19.38
N LEU A 344 19.99 -6.89 -20.12
CA LEU A 344 19.75 -8.29 -19.76
C LEU A 344 20.47 -8.69 -18.45
N PHE A 345 21.64 -8.11 -18.17
CA PHE A 345 22.41 -8.40 -16.95
C PHE A 345 21.63 -8.06 -15.68
N THR A 346 20.81 -7.01 -15.75
CA THR A 346 19.90 -6.62 -14.68
C THR A 346 18.90 -7.72 -14.33
N ILE A 347 18.41 -8.49 -15.30
CA ILE A 347 17.47 -9.59 -15.04
C ILE A 347 18.17 -10.74 -14.33
N PHE A 348 19.38 -11.11 -14.75
CA PHE A 348 20.17 -12.11 -14.05
C PHE A 348 20.48 -11.68 -12.60
N THR A 349 20.71 -10.38 -12.39
CA THR A 349 20.89 -9.82 -11.05
C THR A 349 19.61 -9.95 -10.21
N LEU A 350 18.45 -9.60 -10.77
CA LEU A 350 17.16 -9.77 -10.09
C LEU A 350 16.86 -11.23 -9.75
N GLN A 351 17.11 -12.15 -10.69
CA GLN A 351 16.98 -13.60 -10.46
C GLN A 351 17.93 -14.08 -9.37
N SER A 352 19.18 -13.60 -9.38
CA SER A 352 20.14 -13.94 -8.33
C SER A 352 19.65 -13.46 -6.97
N LEU A 353 19.22 -12.20 -6.85
CA LEU A 353 18.71 -11.62 -5.61
C LEU A 353 17.49 -12.38 -5.07
N GLY A 354 16.55 -12.77 -5.93
CA GLY A 354 15.35 -13.52 -5.54
C GLY A 354 15.52 -15.03 -5.40
N ASN A 355 16.73 -15.56 -5.56
CA ASN A 355 17.05 -16.98 -5.33
C ASN A 355 17.96 -17.20 -4.12
N ARG A 356 18.39 -16.13 -3.45
CA ARG A 356 19.27 -16.21 -2.28
C ARG A 356 18.54 -16.91 -1.13
N VAL A 357 19.32 -17.65 -0.35
CA VAL A 357 18.86 -18.39 0.83
C VAL A 357 19.63 -17.86 2.02
N ILE A 358 18.95 -17.68 3.14
CA ILE A 358 19.57 -17.24 4.39
C ILE A 358 20.16 -18.48 5.07
N ASP A 359 21.40 -18.38 5.54
CA ASP A 359 22.03 -19.48 6.26
C ASP A 359 21.29 -19.76 7.58
N GLU A 360 21.14 -21.04 7.93
CA GLU A 360 20.44 -21.46 9.15
C GLU A 360 21.03 -20.82 10.42
N LYS A 361 22.36 -20.72 10.51
CA LYS A 361 23.02 -20.09 11.66
C LYS A 361 22.64 -18.62 11.77
N VAL A 362 22.63 -17.91 10.63
CA VAL A 362 22.20 -16.51 10.56
C VAL A 362 20.75 -16.37 11.00
N LEU A 363 19.86 -17.25 10.52
CA LEU A 363 18.46 -17.23 10.92
C LEU A 363 18.29 -17.48 12.42
N LYS A 364 19.04 -18.43 13.00
CA LYS A 364 19.08 -18.67 14.46
C LYS A 364 19.52 -17.44 15.24
N GLU A 365 20.56 -16.75 14.77
CA GLU A 365 21.06 -15.53 15.41
C GLU A 365 20.03 -14.39 15.38
N ILE A 366 19.33 -14.19 14.26
CA ILE A 366 18.24 -13.20 14.15
C ILE A 366 17.11 -13.53 15.14
N ILE A 367 16.65 -14.79 15.14
CA ILE A 367 15.55 -15.23 16.00
C ILE A 367 15.92 -15.04 17.47
N MET A 368 17.06 -15.57 17.91
CA MET A 368 17.47 -15.50 19.32
C MET A 368 17.72 -14.08 19.81
N LYS A 369 18.06 -13.16 18.91
CA LYS A 369 18.27 -11.76 19.27
C LYS A 369 16.97 -10.99 19.47
N VAL A 370 15.93 -11.32 18.71
CA VAL A 370 14.62 -10.65 18.77
C VAL A 370 13.66 -11.33 19.75
N THR A 371 13.53 -12.65 19.65
CA THR A 371 12.71 -13.49 20.53
C THR A 371 13.54 -14.67 21.04
N PRO A 372 14.30 -14.48 22.15
CA PRO A 372 15.03 -15.57 22.78
C PRO A 372 14.10 -16.76 23.08
N LYS A 373 14.51 -17.96 22.67
CA LYS A 373 13.71 -19.20 22.75
C LYS A 373 14.55 -20.33 23.36
N SER A 374 13.87 -21.36 23.85
CA SER A 374 14.53 -22.62 24.20
C SER A 374 15.16 -23.26 22.96
N GLU A 375 16.14 -24.14 23.12
CA GLU A 375 16.77 -24.85 21.99
C GLU A 375 15.75 -25.67 21.18
N GLN A 376 14.80 -26.31 21.87
CA GLN A 376 13.72 -27.07 21.24
C GLN A 376 12.80 -26.18 20.39
N ASP A 377 12.37 -25.03 20.94
CA ASP A 377 11.51 -24.09 20.23
C ASP A 377 12.23 -23.42 19.06
N LEU A 378 13.51 -23.08 19.24
CA LEU A 378 14.36 -22.53 18.18
C LEU A 378 14.49 -23.53 17.03
N GLN A 379 14.79 -24.80 17.33
CA GLN A 379 14.92 -25.82 16.29
C GLN A 379 13.59 -26.08 15.58
N THR A 380 12.47 -26.08 16.32
CA THR A 380 11.12 -26.16 15.72
C THR A 380 10.86 -24.99 14.76
N THR A 381 11.21 -23.78 15.20
CA THR A 381 11.10 -22.56 14.37
C THR A 381 11.92 -22.65 13.11
N ILE A 382 13.18 -23.06 13.21
CA ILE A 382 14.07 -23.22 12.07
C ILE A 382 13.58 -24.29 11.09
N ASN A 383 13.10 -25.43 11.60
CA ASN A 383 12.61 -26.53 10.78
C ASN A 383 11.39 -26.15 9.93
N SER A 384 10.58 -25.18 10.41
CA SER A 384 9.46 -24.65 9.63
C SER A 384 9.92 -23.74 8.48
N SER A 385 11.11 -23.12 8.58
CA SER A 385 11.58 -22.17 7.58
C SER A 385 11.94 -22.87 6.26
N TYR A 386 11.54 -22.23 5.15
CA TYR A 386 11.98 -22.66 3.83
C TYR A 386 13.52 -22.73 3.69
N HIS A 387 14.24 -21.85 4.40
CA HIS A 387 15.70 -21.82 4.34
C HIS A 387 16.37 -23.11 4.85
N HIS A 388 15.69 -23.85 5.73
CA HIS A 388 16.13 -25.17 6.18
C HIS A 388 15.76 -26.27 5.18
N LEU A 389 14.53 -26.24 4.63
CA LEU A 389 13.97 -27.29 3.75
C LEU A 389 14.72 -27.49 2.42
N LYS A 390 15.50 -26.51 1.96
CA LYS A 390 16.30 -26.63 0.72
C LYS A 390 17.67 -27.29 0.93
N ARG A 391 18.11 -27.50 2.19
CA ARG A 391 19.39 -28.18 2.49
C ARG A 391 19.24 -29.69 2.72
N THR A 392 18.00 -30.17 2.88
CA THR A 392 17.66 -31.57 3.21
C THR A 392 17.11 -32.37 2.01
N LYS A 393 17.09 -31.78 0.83
CA LYS A 393 16.84 -32.42 -0.48
C LYS A 393 17.96 -32.02 -1.44
#